data_AF-A0A354DFE6-F1
#
_entry.id   AF-A0A354DFE6-F1
#
_cell.length_a   1.000
_cell.length_b   1.000
_cell.length_c   1.000
_cell.angle_alpha   90.00
_cell.angle_beta   90.00
_cell.angle_gamma   90.00
#
_symmetry.space_group_name_H-M   'P 1'
#
loop_
_entity.id
_entity.type
_entity.pdbx_description
1 polymer ?
#
loop_
_entity_poly.entity_id
_entity_poly.type
_entity_poly.pdbx_seq_one_letter_code
_entity_poly.pdbx_strand_id
1 'polypeptide(L)'
;MDFLPLLNLLAFLAAVGYALYLFAHLLYSRITFIKLGKKADLQKDAGERINAFLINVFGQKKLLKDKKSGWMHVILFYGFLLVQFGAIDLIWKGLKPGSHLPFGSAYPYFLFMQEIVVVLILIAVLYAWYRRNVEKLKRLKRGWKANLVIWLISILMISTLLSEALELLWHKHGVAEFV
;
A
#
# COMPACT_ATOMS: atom_id res chain seq x y z
N MET A 1 13.92 -34.07 3.28
CA MET A 1 13.09 -32.86 3.33
C MET A 1 12.20 -33.00 4.55
N ASP A 2 12.39 -32.14 5.55
CA ASP A 2 11.56 -32.20 6.77
C ASP A 2 10.10 -31.89 6.44
N PHE A 3 9.17 -32.55 7.14
CA PHE A 3 7.72 -32.42 6.90
C PHE A 3 7.19 -30.99 7.09
N LEU A 4 7.71 -30.28 8.09
CA LEU A 4 7.26 -28.93 8.46
C LEU A 4 7.61 -27.87 7.38
N PRO A 5 8.85 -27.77 6.87
CA PRO A 5 9.18 -26.88 5.75
C PRO A 5 8.39 -27.18 4.47
N LEU A 6 8.17 -28.47 4.16
CA LEU A 6 7.39 -28.86 2.99
C LEU A 6 5.93 -28.43 3.11
N LEU A 7 5.31 -28.65 4.28
CA LEU A 7 3.95 -28.21 4.56
C LEU A 7 3.82 -26.68 4.46
N ASN A 8 4.78 -25.93 5.02
CA ASN A 8 4.80 -24.48 4.94
C ASN A 8 4.90 -23.98 3.48
N LEU A 9 5.79 -24.58 2.68
CA LEU A 9 5.93 -24.24 1.26
C LEU A 9 4.63 -24.49 0.49
N LEU A 10 3.98 -25.64 0.71
CA LEU A 10 2.71 -25.96 0.07
C LEU A 10 1.59 -25.01 0.50
N ALA A 11 1.50 -24.68 1.79
CA ALA A 11 0.53 -23.71 2.30
C ALA A 11 0.76 -22.31 1.72
N PHE A 12 2.01 -21.87 1.64
CA PHE A 12 2.39 -20.61 1.00
C PHE A 12 1.98 -20.56 -0.48
N LEU A 13 2.33 -21.59 -1.25
CA LEU A 13 1.98 -21.68 -2.67
C LEU A 13 0.46 -21.71 -2.88
N ALA A 14 -0.27 -22.44 -2.03
CA ALA A 14 -1.74 -22.48 -2.08
C ALA A 14 -2.36 -21.11 -1.79
N ALA A 15 -1.88 -20.40 -0.75
CA ALA A 15 -2.36 -19.07 -0.40
C ALA A 15 -2.09 -18.04 -1.51
N VAL A 16 -0.86 -18.01 -2.05
CA VAL A 16 -0.47 -17.12 -3.15
C VAL A 16 -1.25 -17.45 -4.42
N GLY A 17 -1.36 -18.74 -4.78
CA GLY A 17 -2.12 -19.19 -5.94
C GLY A 17 -3.60 -18.81 -5.86
N TYR A 18 -4.21 -18.99 -4.69
CA TYR A 18 -5.60 -18.59 -4.46
C TYR A 18 -5.80 -17.07 -4.55
N ALA A 19 -4.89 -16.27 -3.97
CA ALA A 19 -4.93 -14.81 -4.06
C ALA A 19 -4.82 -14.33 -5.52
N LEU A 20 -3.90 -14.91 -6.30
CA LEU A 20 -3.74 -14.59 -7.73
C LEU A 20 -4.98 -14.98 -8.55
N TYR A 21 -5.56 -16.15 -8.26
CA TYR A 21 -6.81 -16.58 -8.90
C TYR A 21 -7.96 -15.61 -8.63
N LEU A 22 -8.21 -15.23 -7.37
CA LEU A 22 -9.25 -14.27 -7.01
C LEU A 22 -9.02 -12.91 -7.67
N PHE A 23 -7.77 -12.44 -7.71
CA PHE A 23 -7.41 -11.20 -8.37
C PHE A 23 -7.67 -11.25 -9.88
N ALA A 24 -7.24 -12.31 -10.55
CA ALA A 24 -7.48 -12.53 -11.98
C ALA A 24 -8.98 -12.64 -12.29
N HIS A 25 -9.74 -13.35 -11.47
CA HIS A 25 -11.19 -13.47 -11.60
C HIS A 25 -11.89 -12.11 -11.47
N LEU A 26 -11.51 -11.32 -10.47
CA LEU A 26 -12.05 -9.98 -10.26
C LEU A 26 -11.72 -9.06 -11.45
N LEU A 27 -10.47 -9.09 -11.93
CA LEU A 27 -10.04 -8.30 -13.09
C LEU A 27 -10.80 -8.69 -14.36
N TYR A 28 -10.93 -10.00 -14.61
CA TYR A 28 -11.70 -10.53 -15.73
C TYR A 28 -13.16 -10.07 -15.68
N SER A 29 -13.80 -10.18 -14.52
CA SER A 29 -15.17 -9.71 -14.31
C SER A 29 -15.30 -8.22 -14.66
N ARG A 30 -14.43 -7.37 -14.10
CA ARG A 30 -14.44 -5.91 -14.35
C ARG A 30 -14.20 -5.56 -15.82
N ILE A 31 -13.21 -6.17 -16.47
CA ILE A 31 -12.92 -5.94 -17.88
C ILE A 31 -14.10 -6.37 -18.75
N THR A 32 -14.73 -7.50 -18.43
CA THR A 32 -15.90 -7.99 -19.16
C THR A 32 -17.04 -6.99 -19.07
N PHE A 33 -17.33 -6.45 -17.89
CA PHE A 33 -18.34 -5.40 -17.72
C PHE A 33 -18.00 -4.10 -18.47
N ILE A 34 -16.73 -3.69 -18.50
CA ILE A 34 -16.30 -2.50 -19.26
C ILE A 34 -16.48 -2.73 -20.77
N LYS A 35 -16.17 -3.92 -21.27
CA LYS A 35 -16.32 -4.28 -22.69
C LYS A 35 -17.77 -4.34 -23.15
N LEU A 36 -18.73 -4.53 -22.24
CA LEU A 36 -20.18 -4.42 -22.53
C LEU A 36 -20.62 -2.95 -22.76
N GLY A 37 -19.79 -1.97 -22.41
CA GLY A 37 -20.04 -0.56 -22.67
C GLY A 37 -19.87 -0.16 -24.14
N LYS A 38 -20.28 1.08 -24.47
CA LYS A 38 -20.11 1.66 -25.81
C LYS A 38 -18.62 1.81 -26.15
N LYS A 39 -18.20 1.42 -27.35
CA LYS A 39 -16.84 1.68 -27.86
C LYS A 39 -16.57 3.18 -27.83
N ALA A 40 -15.61 3.60 -27.01
CA ALA A 40 -15.19 4.98 -26.95
C ALA A 40 -14.31 5.29 -28.18
N ASP A 41 -14.52 6.45 -28.80
CA ASP A 41 -13.59 6.99 -29.78
C ASP A 41 -12.34 7.47 -29.01
N LEU A 42 -11.23 6.74 -29.16
CA LEU A 42 -10.01 6.91 -28.37
C LEU A 42 -9.05 7.93 -28.98
N GLN A 43 -9.19 8.25 -30.26
CA GLN A 43 -8.19 9.05 -30.99
C GLN A 43 -8.37 10.56 -30.83
N LYS A 44 -9.61 11.05 -30.72
CA LYS A 44 -9.87 12.51 -30.70
C LYS A 44 -9.53 13.18 -29.36
N ASP A 45 -9.63 12.46 -28.24
CA ASP A 45 -9.55 13.07 -26.90
C ASP A 45 -8.40 12.51 -26.05
N ALA A 46 -7.49 11.70 -26.60
CA ALA A 46 -6.45 11.02 -25.81
C ALA A 46 -5.59 12.01 -25.00
N GLY A 47 -5.16 13.10 -25.62
CA GLY A 47 -4.36 14.14 -24.96
C GLY A 47 -5.11 14.84 -23.83
N GLU A 48 -6.37 15.23 -24.06
CA GLU A 48 -7.21 15.86 -23.04
C GLU A 48 -7.51 14.91 -21.88
N ARG A 49 -7.72 13.61 -22.15
CA ARG A 49 -7.96 12.60 -21.13
C ARG A 49 -6.72 12.29 -20.30
N ILE A 50 -5.54 12.22 -20.92
CA ILE A 50 -4.28 12.06 -20.18
C ILE A 50 -4.05 13.29 -19.29
N ASN A 51 -4.27 14.49 -19.80
CA ASN A 51 -4.13 15.71 -19.01
C ASN A 51 -5.14 15.74 -17.84
N ALA A 52 -6.41 15.44 -18.11
CA ALA A 52 -7.44 15.33 -17.08
C ALA A 52 -7.11 14.23 -16.06
N PHE A 53 -6.52 13.12 -16.48
CA PHE A 53 -6.04 12.06 -15.59
C PHE A 53 -4.91 12.56 -14.71
N LEU A 54 -3.87 13.18 -15.28
CA LEU A 54 -2.75 13.73 -14.52
C LEU A 54 -3.21 14.77 -13.49
N ILE A 55 -4.08 15.70 -13.87
CA ILE A 55 -4.61 16.75 -12.99
C ILE A 55 -5.47 16.16 -11.86
N ASN A 56 -6.34 15.21 -12.17
CA ASN A 56 -7.29 14.69 -11.19
C ASN A 56 -6.73 13.58 -10.31
N VAL A 57 -5.82 12.74 -10.84
CA VAL A 57 -5.24 11.59 -10.14
C VAL A 57 -3.98 12.01 -9.39
N PHE A 58 -2.96 12.49 -10.08
CA PHE A 58 -1.71 12.92 -9.44
C PHE A 58 -1.87 14.29 -8.77
N GLY A 59 -2.52 15.24 -9.46
CA GLY A 59 -2.77 16.58 -8.91
C GLY A 59 -3.85 16.64 -7.83
N GLN A 60 -4.68 15.60 -7.68
CA GLN A 60 -5.79 15.53 -6.72
C GLN A 60 -6.68 16.78 -6.67
N LYS A 61 -6.80 17.53 -7.78
CA LYS A 61 -7.40 18.87 -7.83
C LYS A 61 -8.82 18.94 -7.24
N LYS A 62 -9.59 17.86 -7.39
CA LYS A 62 -10.97 17.77 -6.86
C LYS A 62 -11.01 17.55 -5.34
N LEU A 63 -10.05 16.81 -4.78
CA LEU A 63 -9.96 16.54 -3.34
C LEU A 63 -9.38 17.73 -2.58
N LEU A 64 -8.45 18.46 -3.19
CA LEU A 64 -7.85 19.67 -2.62
C LEU A 64 -8.83 20.85 -2.47
N LYS A 65 -10.01 20.79 -3.11
CA LYS A 65 -11.10 21.76 -2.88
C LYS A 65 -11.56 21.77 -1.42
N ASP A 66 -11.51 20.62 -0.76
CA ASP A 66 -11.78 20.48 0.67
C ASP A 66 -10.44 20.36 1.39
N LYS A 67 -9.88 21.49 1.83
CA LYS A 67 -8.50 21.57 2.37
C LYS A 67 -8.21 20.51 3.42
N LYS A 68 -9.14 20.29 4.37
CA LYS A 68 -9.03 19.25 5.41
C LYS A 68 -8.95 17.84 4.82
N SER A 69 -9.76 17.54 3.81
CA SER A 69 -9.77 16.24 3.13
C SER A 69 -8.57 16.02 2.23
N GLY A 70 -8.14 17.08 1.54
CA GLY A 70 -7.12 17.07 0.51
C GLY A 70 -5.76 16.77 1.08
N TRP A 71 -5.33 17.50 2.12
CA TRP A 71 -4.02 17.29 2.75
C TRP A 71 -3.82 15.85 3.24
N MET A 72 -4.83 15.30 3.90
CA MET A 72 -4.82 13.91 4.35
C MET A 72 -4.72 12.93 3.17
N HIS A 73 -5.44 13.15 2.06
CA HIS A 73 -5.36 12.28 0.89
C HIS A 73 -4.03 12.38 0.14
N VAL A 74 -3.40 13.56 0.12
CA VAL A 74 -2.07 13.72 -0.46
C VAL A 74 -1.07 12.89 0.34
N ILE A 75 -1.07 13.03 1.68
CA ILE A 75 -0.19 12.24 2.56
C ILE A 75 -0.42 10.74 2.35
N LEU A 76 -1.68 10.30 2.33
CA LEU A 76 -2.00 8.88 2.11
C LEU A 76 -1.51 8.42 0.73
N PHE A 77 -1.86 9.13 -0.34
CA PHE A 77 -1.54 8.71 -1.71
C PHE A 77 -0.03 8.62 -1.96
N TYR A 78 0.70 9.70 -1.68
CA TYR A 78 2.15 9.73 -1.90
C TYR A 78 2.90 8.87 -0.87
N GLY A 79 2.39 8.79 0.36
CA GLY A 79 2.93 7.88 1.36
C GLY A 79 2.81 6.42 0.92
N PHE A 80 1.64 5.99 0.42
CA PHE A 80 1.46 4.63 -0.09
C PHE A 80 2.32 4.32 -1.32
N LEU A 81 2.57 5.31 -2.19
CA LEU A 81 3.52 5.14 -3.29
C LEU A 81 4.93 4.84 -2.77
N LEU A 82 5.38 5.54 -1.72
CA LEU A 82 6.68 5.31 -1.10
C LEU A 82 6.75 3.95 -0.39
N VAL A 83 5.73 3.60 0.41
CA VAL A 83 5.65 2.30 1.10
C VAL A 83 5.64 1.12 0.11
N GLN A 84 5.10 1.30 -1.11
CA GLN A 84 5.12 0.25 -2.12
C GLN A 84 6.54 -0.14 -2.56
N PHE A 85 7.47 0.82 -2.61
CA PHE A 85 8.89 0.52 -2.85
C PHE A 85 9.49 -0.28 -1.69
N GLY A 86 9.12 0.03 -0.45
CA GLY A 86 9.52 -0.74 0.73
C GLY A 86 8.99 -2.18 0.71
N ALA A 87 7.74 -2.38 0.28
CA ALA A 87 7.18 -3.71 0.10
C ALA A 87 7.90 -4.51 -1.00
N ILE A 88 8.30 -3.86 -2.09
CA ILE A 88 9.11 -4.50 -3.13
C ILE A 88 10.49 -4.90 -2.58
N ASP A 89 11.12 -4.05 -1.77
CA ASP A 89 12.38 -4.35 -1.08
C ASP A 89 12.23 -5.58 -0.17
N LEU A 90 11.16 -5.64 0.62
CA LEU A 90 10.87 -6.76 1.50
C LEU A 90 10.69 -8.09 0.73
N ILE A 91 9.93 -8.06 -0.37
CA ILE A 91 9.75 -9.22 -1.25
C ILE A 91 11.10 -9.64 -1.85
N TRP A 92 11.92 -8.67 -2.28
CA TRP A 92 13.23 -8.94 -2.86
C TRP A 92 14.18 -9.59 -1.86
N LYS A 93 14.26 -9.07 -0.64
CA LYS A 93 15.02 -9.68 0.47
C LYS A 93 14.57 -11.11 0.76
N GLY A 94 13.25 -11.36 0.68
CA GLY A 94 12.70 -12.70 0.85
C GLY A 94 13.09 -13.69 -0.26
N LEU A 95 13.30 -13.21 -1.50
CA LEU A 95 13.73 -14.04 -2.63
C LEU A 95 15.26 -14.24 -2.68
N LYS A 96 16.03 -13.23 -2.27
CA LYS A 96 17.49 -13.28 -2.18
C LYS A 96 17.95 -12.78 -0.80
N PRO A 97 18.10 -13.68 0.18
CA PRO A 97 18.62 -13.32 1.50
C PRO A 97 19.97 -12.61 1.37
N GLY A 98 20.10 -11.42 1.97
CA GLY A 98 21.32 -10.60 1.91
C GLY A 98 21.41 -9.63 0.72
N SER A 99 20.39 -9.56 -0.15
CA SER A 99 20.29 -8.54 -1.21
C SER A 99 19.21 -7.52 -0.88
N HIS A 100 19.56 -6.24 -0.89
CA HIS A 100 18.63 -5.12 -0.82
C HIS A 100 18.50 -4.46 -2.21
N LEU A 101 17.47 -3.62 -2.41
CA LEU A 101 17.39 -2.74 -3.58
C LEU A 101 18.74 -1.99 -3.77
N PRO A 102 19.24 -1.79 -5.01
CA PRO A 102 20.56 -1.24 -5.29
C PRO A 102 20.64 0.28 -5.03
N PHE A 103 20.24 0.72 -3.84
CA PHE A 103 20.38 2.09 -3.35
C PHE A 103 21.76 2.37 -2.75
N GLY A 104 22.63 1.35 -2.63
CA GLY A 104 24.00 1.51 -2.12
C GLY A 104 24.03 2.23 -0.76
N SER A 105 24.77 3.34 -0.68
CA SER A 105 24.87 4.17 0.52
C SER A 105 23.60 4.92 0.90
N ALA A 106 22.61 5.04 -0.01
CA ALA A 106 21.35 5.71 0.27
C ALA A 106 20.32 4.82 1.01
N TYR A 107 20.61 3.53 1.17
CA TYR A 107 19.69 2.56 1.76
C TYR A 107 19.24 2.89 3.21
N PRO A 108 20.12 3.32 4.13
CA PRO A 108 19.70 3.72 5.48
C PRO A 108 18.77 4.93 5.47
N TYR A 109 18.98 5.87 4.54
CA TYR A 109 18.11 7.04 4.38
C TYR A 109 16.74 6.66 3.83
N PHE A 110 16.69 5.66 2.94
CA PHE A 110 15.44 5.11 2.45
C PHE A 110 14.62 4.46 3.56
N LEU A 111 15.24 3.61 4.40
CA LEU A 111 14.57 3.01 5.56
C LEU A 111 14.05 4.05 6.55
N PHE A 112 14.89 5.02 6.91
CA PHE A 112 14.47 6.11 7.81
C PHE A 112 13.32 6.95 7.23
N MET A 113 13.37 7.26 5.93
CA MET A 113 12.28 7.96 5.25
C MET A 113 11.00 7.12 5.26
N GLN A 114 11.10 5.81 5.07
CA GLN A 114 9.96 4.89 5.11
C GLN A 114 9.29 4.88 6.49
N GLU A 115 10.06 4.83 7.57
CA GLU A 115 9.54 4.93 8.95
C GLU A 115 8.75 6.24 9.15
N ILE A 116 9.32 7.37 8.74
CA ILE A 116 8.64 8.69 8.80
C ILE A 116 7.32 8.65 8.02
N VAL A 117 7.36 8.12 6.79
CA VAL A 117 6.18 8.03 5.92
C VAL A 117 5.09 7.15 6.55
N VAL A 118 5.45 6.01 7.13
CA VAL A 118 4.50 5.11 7.79
C VAL A 118 3.85 5.78 9.00
N VAL A 119 4.62 6.52 9.80
CA VAL A 119 4.08 7.32 10.92
C VAL A 119 3.12 8.41 10.41
N LEU A 120 3.48 9.12 9.34
CA LEU A 120 2.60 10.12 8.73
C LEU A 120 1.29 9.50 8.21
N ILE A 121 1.35 8.31 7.61
CA ILE A 121 0.17 7.56 7.18
C ILE A 121 -0.71 7.21 8.39
N LEU A 122 -0.13 6.71 9.49
CA LEU A 122 -0.89 6.40 10.71
C LEU A 122 -1.62 7.64 11.26
N ILE A 123 -0.93 8.78 11.33
CA ILE A 123 -1.54 10.07 11.74
C ILE A 123 -2.68 10.45 10.78
N ALA A 124 -2.46 10.34 9.46
CA ALA A 124 -3.48 10.65 8.45
C ALA A 124 -4.70 9.72 8.54
N VAL A 125 -4.52 8.44 8.86
CA VAL A 125 -5.59 7.45 9.03
C VAL A 125 -6.38 7.70 10.32
N LEU A 126 -5.71 8.07 11.41
CA LEU A 126 -6.37 8.51 12.65
C LEU A 126 -7.21 9.77 12.41
N TYR A 127 -6.66 10.74 11.67
CA TYR A 127 -7.42 11.92 11.26
C TYR A 127 -8.60 11.56 10.34
N ALA A 128 -8.41 10.63 9.40
CA ALA A 128 -9.49 10.12 8.53
C ALA A 128 -10.62 9.50 9.35
N TRP A 129 -10.27 8.74 10.38
CA TRP A 129 -11.21 8.14 11.31
C TRP A 129 -11.94 9.19 12.14
N TYR A 130 -11.21 10.14 12.74
CA TYR A 130 -11.78 11.25 13.50
C TYR A 130 -12.78 12.04 12.64
N ARG A 131 -12.36 12.44 11.45
CA ARG A 131 -13.20 13.19 10.51
C ARG A 131 -14.44 12.42 10.07
N ARG A 132 -14.33 11.10 9.89
CA ARG A 132 -15.44 10.25 9.44
C ARG A 132 -16.47 9.98 10.55
N ASN A 133 -16.03 9.82 11.80
CA ASN A 133 -16.91 9.43 12.92
C ASN A 133 -17.34 10.63 13.79
N VAL A 134 -16.50 11.66 13.92
CA VAL A 134 -16.69 12.80 14.84
C VAL A 134 -17.18 14.07 14.16
N GLU A 135 -16.64 14.48 12.98
CA GLU A 135 -17.07 15.73 12.30
C GLU A 135 -18.51 15.66 11.70
N LYS A 136 -19.23 14.55 11.91
CA LYS A 136 -20.65 14.33 11.58
C LYS A 136 -21.12 14.82 10.19
N LEU A 137 -20.29 14.72 9.15
CA LEU A 137 -20.66 15.12 7.78
C LEU A 137 -21.86 14.29 7.24
N LYS A 138 -22.96 14.96 6.85
CA LYS A 138 -24.21 14.36 6.32
C LYS A 138 -24.03 13.47 5.07
N ARG A 139 -22.92 13.62 4.35
CA ARG A 139 -22.62 12.92 3.08
C ARG A 139 -21.99 11.53 3.22
N LEU A 140 -21.50 11.16 4.40
CA LEU A 140 -20.79 9.89 4.60
C LEU A 140 -21.69 8.87 5.28
N LYS A 141 -21.99 7.76 4.57
CA LYS A 141 -22.64 6.59 5.19
C LYS A 141 -21.74 6.06 6.29
N ARG A 142 -22.21 6.17 7.53
CA ARG A 142 -21.55 5.61 8.71
C ARG A 142 -21.86 4.12 8.76
N GLY A 143 -20.83 3.31 8.96
CA GLY A 143 -20.99 1.87 9.10
C GLY A 143 -19.66 1.15 9.23
N TRP A 144 -19.69 -0.03 9.84
CA TRP A 144 -18.53 -0.89 10.04
C TRP A 144 -17.74 -1.14 8.74
N LYS A 145 -18.47 -1.41 7.65
CA LYS A 145 -17.90 -1.64 6.31
C LYS A 145 -17.12 -0.44 5.77
N ALA A 146 -17.51 0.78 6.13
CA ALA A 146 -16.79 1.99 5.70
C ALA A 146 -15.49 2.17 6.48
N ASN A 147 -15.46 1.81 7.77
CA ASN A 147 -14.26 1.90 8.60
C ASN A 147 -13.30 0.72 8.42
N LEU A 148 -13.73 -0.36 7.76
CA LEU A 148 -12.91 -1.54 7.49
C LEU A 148 -11.60 -1.19 6.80
N VAL A 149 -11.62 -0.30 5.79
CA VAL A 149 -10.40 0.14 5.09
C VAL A 149 -9.42 0.87 6.02
N ILE A 150 -9.93 1.67 6.97
CA ILE A 150 -9.10 2.37 7.97
C ILE A 150 -8.39 1.33 8.85
N TRP A 151 -9.12 0.33 9.34
CA TRP A 151 -8.55 -0.74 10.15
C TRP A 151 -7.50 -1.56 9.40
N LEU A 152 -7.78 -1.96 8.16
CA LEU A 152 -6.83 -2.71 7.34
C LEU A 152 -5.53 -1.93 7.11
N ILE A 153 -5.64 -0.64 6.80
CA ILE A 153 -4.46 0.22 6.61
C ILE A 153 -3.68 0.33 7.93
N SER A 154 -4.34 0.61 9.05
CA SER A 154 -3.65 0.73 10.34
C SER A 154 -2.89 -0.55 10.70
N ILE A 155 -3.52 -1.71 10.52
CA ILE A 155 -2.88 -3.01 10.78
C ILE A 155 -1.67 -3.21 9.85
N LEU A 156 -1.81 -2.90 8.55
CA LEU A 156 -0.72 -3.02 7.59
C LEU A 156 0.48 -2.13 7.97
N MET A 157 0.23 -0.87 8.36
CA MET A 157 1.28 0.06 8.77
C MET A 157 1.98 -0.38 10.06
N ILE A 158 1.22 -0.82 11.06
CA ILE A 158 1.80 -1.36 12.31
C ILE A 158 2.63 -2.61 12.03
N SER A 159 2.14 -3.52 11.18
CA SER A 159 2.88 -4.71 10.77
C SER A 159 4.20 -4.36 10.07
N THR A 160 4.22 -3.27 9.29
CA THR A 160 5.43 -2.81 8.59
C THR A 160 6.47 -2.31 9.59
N LEU A 161 6.08 -1.43 10.52
CA LEU A 161 6.98 -0.95 11.59
C LEU A 161 7.49 -2.10 12.47
N LEU A 162 6.63 -3.06 12.79
CA LEU A 162 7.03 -4.22 13.58
C LEU A 162 8.03 -5.10 12.83
N SER A 163 7.83 -5.29 11.52
CA SER A 163 8.77 -6.03 10.66
C SER A 163 10.15 -5.37 10.67
N GLU A 164 10.22 -4.05 10.50
CA GLU A 164 11.47 -3.29 10.51
C GLU A 164 12.16 -3.36 11.88
N ALA A 165 11.38 -3.22 12.98
CA ALA A 165 11.91 -3.33 14.34
C ALA A 165 12.48 -4.72 14.65
N LEU A 166 11.81 -5.78 14.21
CA LEU A 166 12.26 -7.16 14.37
C LEU A 166 13.50 -7.46 13.51
N GLU A 167 13.57 -6.92 12.29
CA GLU A 167 14.75 -7.03 11.43
C GLU A 167 15.98 -6.37 12.08
N LEU A 168 15.80 -5.21 12.71
CA LEU A 168 16.86 -4.54 13.48
C LEU A 168 17.34 -5.39 14.67
N LEU A 169 16.42 -6.01 15.41
CA LEU A 169 16.76 -6.88 16.54
C LEU A 169 17.48 -8.16 16.10
N TRP A 170 17.04 -8.74 14.98
CA TRP A 170 17.66 -9.91 14.37
C TRP A 170 19.10 -9.62 13.95
N HIS A 171 19.32 -8.48 13.28
CA HIS A 171 20.66 -8.06 12.89
C HIS A 171 21.54 -7.66 14.09
N LYS A 172 20.97 -7.07 15.15
CA LYS A 172 21.72 -6.77 16.38
C LYS A 172 22.15 -8.04 17.14
N HIS A 173 21.32 -9.09 17.17
CA HIS A 173 21.72 -10.38 17.75
C HIS A 173 22.81 -11.07 16.92
N GLY A 174 22.76 -10.94 15.59
CA GLY A 174 23.82 -11.43 14.72
C GLY A 174 25.18 -10.75 14.89
N VAL A 175 25.30 -9.67 15.67
CA VAL A 175 26.59 -9.05 16.05
C VAL A 175 27.01 -9.45 17.48
N ALA A 176 26.07 -9.76 18.36
CA ALA A 176 26.33 -10.18 19.74
C ALA A 176 26.83 -11.64 19.85
N GLU A 177 26.56 -12.50 18.86
CA GLU A 177 27.13 -13.87 18.80
C GLU A 177 28.59 -13.93 18.29
N PHE A 178 29.18 -12.79 17.89
CA PHE A 178 30.57 -12.70 17.41
C PHE A 178 31.48 -11.79 18.25
N VAL A 179 31.08 -11.47 19.49
CA VAL A 179 31.94 -10.85 20.53
C VAL A 179 31.91 -11.73 21.76
#